data_AF-A0A1T4LU09-F1
#
_entry.id   AF-A0A1T4LU09-F1
#
_cell.length_a   1.000
_cell.length_b   1.000
_cell.length_c   1.000
_cell.angle_alpha   90.00
_cell.angle_beta   90.00
_cell.angle_gamma   90.00
#
_symmetry.space_group_name_H-M   'P 1'
#
loop_
_entity.id
_entity.type
_entity.pdbx_description
1 polymer ?
#
loop_
_entity_poly.entity_id
_entity_poly.type
_entity_poly.pdbx_seq_one_letter_code
_entity_poly.pdbx_strand_id
1 'polypeptide(L)'
;MKMRKYLPFYNNAKSGPLAWLRETLSEYGRKKSIKRQNRDLKRYHHEILKAFTDALKEIELPYWLDYGTLLGVIRDNSYVENDMDLDFGMYLHDYTPKITEALERHGFKREFDRLVDGGQVGRETVYTYKGVHTDIFFYDVRDGKMSTLVAFPEEGMDYDMMVEKYGGMRVYRTTHPYMSTKPYQYKDLSVHIPEDEHTYLVSCYGEGYKIKDPDYDYITFKAPNREVLSDKFSVIVYDK
;
A
#
# COMPACT_ATOMS: atom_id res chain seq x y z
N MET A 1 -10.50 -12.80 -22.76
CA MET A 1 -9.52 -12.16 -21.85
C MET A 1 -10.03 -12.31 -20.42
N LYS A 2 -9.44 -13.20 -19.60
CA LYS A 2 -9.90 -13.43 -18.22
C LYS A 2 -9.38 -12.29 -17.34
N MET A 3 -10.26 -11.35 -16.98
CA MET A 3 -9.99 -10.35 -15.95
C MET A 3 -9.63 -11.06 -14.64
N ARG A 4 -8.38 -10.95 -14.19
CA ARG A 4 -8.05 -11.17 -12.78
C ARG A 4 -8.46 -9.90 -12.05
N LYS A 5 -9.73 -9.82 -11.64
CA LYS A 5 -10.17 -8.81 -10.68
C LYS A 5 -9.52 -9.13 -9.33
N TYR A 6 -8.53 -8.36 -8.91
CA TYR A 6 -8.10 -8.29 -7.52
C TYR A 6 -8.28 -6.84 -7.08
N LEU A 7 -9.39 -6.64 -6.38
CA LEU A 7 -9.80 -5.42 -5.68
C LEU A 7 -10.44 -5.90 -4.37
N PRO A 8 -10.53 -5.06 -3.32
CA PRO A 8 -11.26 -5.42 -2.13
C PRO A 8 -12.74 -5.52 -2.53
N PHE A 9 -13.20 -6.75 -2.76
CA PHE A 9 -14.59 -7.04 -3.09
C PHE A 9 -15.41 -6.88 -1.83
N TYR A 10 -16.01 -5.70 -1.67
CA TYR A 10 -17.12 -5.54 -0.74
C TYR A 10 -18.39 -6.06 -1.42
N ASN A 11 -19.23 -6.71 -0.63
CA ASN A 11 -20.32 -7.56 -1.08
C ASN A 11 -21.47 -6.75 -1.68
N ASN A 12 -21.86 -7.13 -2.89
CA ASN A 12 -23.24 -7.00 -3.34
C ASN A 12 -23.84 -8.39 -3.47
N ALA A 13 -24.56 -8.82 -2.42
CA ALA A 13 -25.45 -9.97 -2.52
C ALA A 13 -26.61 -9.57 -3.44
N LYS A 14 -26.47 -9.81 -4.76
CA LYS A 14 -27.62 -9.71 -5.67
C LYS A 14 -28.68 -10.69 -5.18
N SER A 15 -29.84 -10.14 -4.80
CA SER A 15 -30.96 -10.88 -4.22
C SER A 15 -31.36 -12.07 -5.10
N GLY A 16 -31.52 -13.24 -4.47
CA GLY A 16 -31.90 -14.48 -5.16
C GLY A 16 -31.58 -15.74 -4.33
N PRO A 17 -32.17 -16.89 -4.68
CA PRO A 17 -32.11 -18.13 -3.87
C PRO A 17 -30.71 -18.75 -3.72
N LEU A 18 -29.72 -18.27 -4.47
CA LEU A 18 -28.32 -18.74 -4.43
C LEU A 18 -27.32 -17.65 -4.00
N ALA A 19 -27.79 -16.50 -3.51
CA ALA A 19 -26.94 -15.38 -3.09
C ALA A 19 -25.96 -15.82 -1.98
N TRP A 20 -26.46 -16.54 -0.97
CA TRP A 20 -25.67 -17.07 0.14
C TRP A 20 -24.54 -18.03 -0.29
N LEU A 21 -24.76 -18.86 -1.32
CA LEU A 21 -23.74 -19.78 -1.85
C LEU A 21 -22.63 -19.01 -2.57
N ARG A 22 -22.96 -17.95 -3.32
CA ARG A 22 -21.98 -17.09 -3.99
C ARG A 22 -21.14 -16.30 -2.97
N GLU A 23 -21.79 -15.79 -1.93
CA GLU A 23 -21.13 -15.10 -0.82
C GLU A 23 -20.17 -16.05 -0.09
N THR A 24 -20.61 -17.26 0.26
CA THR A 24 -19.78 -18.27 0.91
C THR A 24 -18.57 -18.67 0.05
N LEU A 25 -18.77 -18.87 -1.25
CA LEU A 25 -17.68 -19.19 -2.19
C LEU A 25 -16.71 -18.01 -2.38
N SER A 26 -17.22 -16.78 -2.40
CA SER A 26 -16.43 -15.54 -2.43
C SER A 26 -15.56 -15.40 -1.17
N GLU A 27 -16.15 -15.57 0.01
CA GLU A 27 -15.43 -15.55 1.28
C GLU A 27 -14.35 -16.64 1.37
N TYR A 28 -14.67 -17.86 0.93
CA TYR A 28 -13.71 -18.95 0.88
C TYR A 28 -12.55 -18.63 -0.07
N GLY A 29 -12.85 -18.11 -1.26
CA GLY A 29 -11.86 -17.63 -2.22
C GLY A 29 -10.96 -16.53 -1.64
N ARG A 30 -11.56 -15.56 -0.92
CA ARG A 30 -10.86 -14.48 -0.21
C ARG A 30 -9.90 -15.02 0.84
N LYS A 31 -10.40 -15.85 1.76
CA LYS A 31 -9.58 -16.46 2.83
C LYS A 31 -8.42 -17.27 2.24
N LYS A 32 -8.65 -17.99 1.14
CA LYS A 32 -7.60 -18.73 0.43
C LYS A 32 -6.58 -17.80 -0.23
N SER A 33 -7.01 -16.68 -0.81
CA SER A 33 -6.11 -15.69 -1.41
C SER A 33 -5.23 -15.01 -0.36
N ILE A 34 -5.82 -14.55 0.75
CA ILE A 34 -5.12 -13.92 1.87
C ILE A 34 -4.04 -14.85 2.42
N LYS A 35 -4.40 -16.11 2.70
CA LYS A 35 -3.43 -17.12 3.18
C LYS A 35 -2.30 -17.36 2.18
N ARG A 36 -2.59 -17.30 0.88
CA ARG A 36 -1.59 -17.45 -0.17
C ARG A 36 -0.64 -16.25 -0.18
N GLN A 37 -1.18 -15.03 -0.22
CA GLN A 37 -0.40 -13.79 -0.24
C GLN A 37 0.48 -13.67 1.01
N ASN A 38 -0.07 -13.91 2.19
CA ASN A 38 0.71 -13.93 3.43
C ASN A 38 1.86 -14.96 3.39
N ARG A 39 1.60 -16.19 2.95
CA ARG A 39 2.66 -17.20 2.81
C ARG A 39 3.72 -16.78 1.78
N ASP A 40 3.30 -16.21 0.67
CA ASP A 40 4.21 -15.81 -0.41
C ASP A 40 5.05 -14.60 0.06
N LEU A 41 4.47 -13.65 0.80
CA LEU A 41 5.21 -12.58 1.49
C LEU A 41 6.28 -13.18 2.42
N LYS A 42 5.90 -14.08 3.32
CA LYS A 42 6.85 -14.74 4.25
C LYS A 42 8.02 -15.40 3.53
N ARG A 43 7.75 -15.99 2.36
CA ARG A 43 8.74 -16.67 1.53
C ARG A 43 9.66 -15.70 0.79
N TYR A 44 9.12 -14.60 0.27
CA TYR A 44 9.82 -13.72 -0.67
C TYR A 44 10.17 -12.34 -0.09
N HIS A 45 9.80 -12.02 1.16
CA HIS A 45 9.98 -10.69 1.77
C HIS A 45 11.42 -10.14 1.64
N HIS A 46 12.42 -10.94 2.03
CA HIS A 46 13.83 -10.52 1.93
C HIS A 46 14.28 -10.35 0.48
N GLU A 47 13.83 -11.24 -0.40
CA GLU A 47 14.14 -11.20 -1.84
C GLU A 47 13.55 -9.94 -2.49
N ILE A 48 12.31 -9.59 -2.14
CA ILE A 48 11.61 -8.40 -2.63
C ILE A 48 12.29 -7.13 -2.12
N LEU A 49 12.61 -7.04 -0.83
CA LEU A 49 13.35 -5.90 -0.28
C LEU A 49 14.69 -5.71 -0.99
N LYS A 50 15.43 -6.79 -1.23
CA LYS A 50 16.70 -6.73 -1.95
C LYS A 50 16.50 -6.25 -3.39
N ALA A 51 15.58 -6.85 -4.14
CA ALA A 51 15.33 -6.49 -5.53
C ALA A 51 14.83 -5.04 -5.68
N PHE A 52 13.96 -4.58 -4.78
CA PHE A 52 13.50 -3.19 -4.73
C PHE A 52 14.66 -2.24 -4.43
N THR A 53 15.47 -2.55 -3.42
CA THR A 53 16.63 -1.73 -3.05
C THR A 53 17.63 -1.61 -4.19
N ASP A 54 17.95 -2.72 -4.85
CA ASP A 54 18.89 -2.75 -5.98
C ASP A 54 18.36 -1.95 -7.18
N ALA A 55 17.06 -2.05 -7.48
CA ALA A 55 16.42 -1.30 -8.56
C ALA A 55 16.46 0.22 -8.33
N LEU A 56 16.13 0.68 -7.12
CA LEU A 56 16.09 2.11 -6.79
C LEU A 56 17.51 2.69 -6.70
N LYS A 57 18.48 1.89 -6.23
CA LYS A 57 19.90 2.25 -6.23
C LYS A 57 20.46 2.43 -7.63
N GLU A 58 20.03 1.61 -8.60
CA GLU A 58 20.48 1.70 -10.00
C GLU A 58 20.15 3.05 -10.65
N ILE A 59 19.04 3.67 -10.24
CA ILE A 59 18.56 4.94 -10.76
C ILE A 59 18.76 6.12 -9.79
N GLU A 60 19.48 5.87 -8.68
CA GLU A 60 19.83 6.85 -7.64
C GLU A 60 18.63 7.63 -7.08
N LEU A 61 17.46 6.98 -6.96
CA LEU A 61 16.27 7.60 -6.38
C LEU A 61 16.09 7.25 -4.90
N PRO A 62 15.78 8.25 -4.05
CA PRO A 62 15.51 8.00 -2.65
C PRO A 62 14.17 7.27 -2.49
N TYR A 63 14.12 6.39 -1.50
CA TYR A 63 12.91 5.74 -1.02
C TYR A 63 13.03 5.55 0.49
N TRP A 64 11.97 5.11 1.14
CA TRP A 64 12.04 4.57 2.50
C TRP A 64 11.06 3.41 2.66
N LEU A 65 11.32 2.55 3.66
CA LEU A 65 10.33 1.59 4.11
C LEU A 65 9.17 2.35 4.75
N ASP A 66 7.96 2.01 4.34
CA ASP A 66 6.74 2.68 4.78
C ASP A 66 5.82 1.70 5.56
N TYR A 67 4.80 2.24 6.21
CA TYR A 67 3.69 1.54 6.87
C TYR A 67 4.06 0.16 7.47
N GLY A 68 3.45 -0.92 6.98
CA GLY A 68 3.55 -2.26 7.56
C GLY A 68 4.96 -2.82 7.43
N THR A 69 5.67 -2.44 6.37
CA THR A 69 7.05 -2.84 6.12
C THR A 69 8.02 -2.22 7.11
N LEU A 70 7.92 -0.90 7.34
CA LEU A 70 8.70 -0.22 8.37
C LEU A 70 8.36 -0.77 9.76
N LEU A 71 7.07 -0.92 10.06
CA LEU A 71 6.61 -1.45 11.34
C LEU A 71 7.20 -2.84 11.62
N GLY A 72 7.15 -3.74 10.62
CA GLY A 72 7.73 -5.07 10.72
C GLY A 72 9.24 -5.02 11.00
N VAL A 73 9.97 -4.22 10.23
CA VAL A 73 11.44 -4.11 10.37
C VAL A 73 11.82 -3.56 11.74
N ILE A 74 11.13 -2.52 12.23
CA ILE A 74 11.48 -1.87 13.50
C ILE A 74 10.98 -2.66 14.72
N ARG A 75 9.74 -3.16 14.70
CA ARG A 75 9.14 -3.82 15.86
C ARG A 75 9.48 -5.31 15.93
N ASP A 76 9.42 -6.00 14.79
CA ASP A 76 9.50 -7.46 14.73
C ASP A 76 10.85 -7.95 14.19
N ASN A 77 11.72 -7.04 13.73
CA ASN A 77 12.95 -7.37 13.00
C ASN A 77 12.66 -8.35 11.83
N SER A 78 11.48 -8.19 11.20
CA SER A 78 10.91 -9.11 10.23
C SER A 78 9.76 -8.43 9.45
N TYR A 79 8.86 -9.20 8.83
CA TYR A 79 7.54 -8.75 8.38
C TYR A 79 6.51 -8.81 9.53
N VAL A 80 5.38 -8.10 9.38
CA VAL A 80 4.22 -8.28 10.27
C VAL A 80 3.52 -9.61 9.95
N GLU A 81 3.17 -10.40 10.96
CA GLU A 81 2.76 -11.82 10.79
C GLU A 81 1.56 -12.04 9.87
N ASN A 82 0.61 -11.09 9.86
CA ASN A 82 -0.64 -11.14 9.08
C ASN A 82 -0.59 -10.29 7.81
N ASP A 83 0.57 -9.71 7.49
CA ASP A 83 0.74 -8.80 6.37
C ASP A 83 0.74 -9.54 5.02
N MET A 84 0.54 -8.82 3.93
CA MET A 84 0.38 -9.43 2.59
C MET A 84 1.14 -8.74 1.47
N ASP A 85 1.70 -7.57 1.73
CA ASP A 85 2.40 -6.72 0.78
C ASP A 85 3.68 -6.15 1.41
N LEU A 86 4.34 -5.27 0.65
CA LEU A 86 5.38 -4.40 1.17
C LEU A 86 5.06 -2.96 0.77
N ASP A 87 5.29 -2.03 1.68
CA ASP A 87 5.01 -0.62 1.52
C ASP A 87 6.32 0.17 1.44
N PHE A 88 6.40 1.05 0.45
CA PHE A 88 7.52 1.96 0.26
C PHE A 88 7.01 3.37 0.04
N GLY A 89 7.76 4.33 0.57
CA GLY A 89 7.53 5.74 0.33
C GLY A 89 8.56 6.32 -0.61
N MET A 90 8.14 7.25 -1.46
CA MET A 90 9.00 8.07 -2.31
C MET A 90 8.45 9.50 -2.36
N TYR A 91 9.27 10.48 -2.70
CA TYR A 91 8.77 11.84 -2.93
C TYR A 91 8.01 11.93 -4.25
N LEU A 92 6.87 12.63 -4.26
CA LEU A 92 6.04 12.80 -5.45
C LEU A 92 6.77 13.55 -6.57
N HIS A 93 7.62 14.52 -6.22
CA HIS A 93 8.41 15.27 -7.20
C HIS A 93 9.52 14.41 -7.86
N ASP A 94 9.88 13.27 -7.26
CA ASP A 94 10.84 12.32 -7.82
C ASP A 94 10.18 11.27 -8.74
N TYR A 95 8.85 11.30 -8.86
CA TYR A 95 8.17 10.37 -9.77
C TYR A 95 8.70 10.48 -11.20
N THR A 96 9.07 9.34 -11.77
CA THR A 96 9.49 9.22 -13.16
C THR A 96 9.19 7.81 -13.69
N PRO A 97 8.89 7.65 -15.00
CA PRO A 97 8.74 6.32 -15.62
C PRO A 97 9.93 5.38 -15.42
N LYS A 98 11.13 5.93 -15.18
CA LYS A 98 12.35 5.15 -14.89
C LYS A 98 12.22 4.25 -13.66
N ILE A 99 11.36 4.60 -12.70
CA ILE A 99 11.07 3.77 -11.52
C ILE A 99 10.49 2.42 -11.97
N THR A 100 9.45 2.46 -12.81
CA THR A 100 8.83 1.25 -13.37
C THR A 100 9.82 0.46 -14.20
N GLU A 101 10.56 1.11 -15.10
CA GLU A 101 11.56 0.44 -15.94
C GLU A 101 12.64 -0.28 -15.11
N ALA A 102 13.11 0.33 -14.02
CA ALA A 102 14.09 -0.27 -13.12
C ALA A 102 13.49 -1.46 -12.36
N LEU A 103 12.32 -1.30 -11.76
CA LEU A 103 11.65 -2.38 -11.04
C LEU A 103 11.35 -3.58 -11.97
N GLU A 104 10.96 -3.34 -13.21
CA GLU A 104 10.73 -4.41 -14.19
C GLU A 104 12.01 -5.20 -14.52
N ARG A 105 13.16 -4.52 -14.67
CA ARG A 105 14.46 -5.20 -14.83
C ARG A 105 14.81 -6.09 -13.64
N HIS A 106 14.33 -5.75 -12.45
CA HIS A 106 14.52 -6.51 -11.22
C HIS A 106 13.40 -7.51 -10.94
N GLY A 107 12.49 -7.76 -11.89
CA GLY A 107 11.49 -8.84 -11.83
C GLY A 107 10.15 -8.44 -11.24
N PHE A 108 9.92 -7.16 -10.97
CA PHE A 108 8.60 -6.63 -10.65
C PHE A 108 7.76 -6.51 -11.92
N LYS A 109 6.45 -6.48 -11.73
CA LYS A 109 5.50 -6.12 -12.78
C LYS A 109 4.55 -5.09 -12.22
N ARG A 110 4.35 -3.96 -12.90
CA ARG A 110 3.34 -3.00 -12.49
C ARG A 110 1.95 -3.61 -12.69
N GLU A 111 1.09 -3.48 -11.68
CA GLU A 111 -0.29 -3.93 -11.75
C GLU A 111 -1.21 -2.75 -12.07
N PHE A 112 -1.10 -1.64 -11.34
CA PHE A 112 -1.84 -0.41 -11.61
C PHE A 112 -1.24 0.81 -10.92
N ASP A 113 -1.61 1.99 -11.39
CA ASP A 113 -1.50 3.25 -10.68
C ASP A 113 -2.86 3.62 -10.07
N ARG A 114 -2.88 4.11 -8.84
CA ARG A 114 -3.99 4.84 -8.27
C ARG A 114 -3.65 6.32 -8.29
N LEU A 115 -4.45 7.10 -9.01
CA LEU A 115 -4.17 8.51 -9.28
C LEU A 115 -5.25 9.42 -8.70
N VAL A 116 -4.84 10.54 -8.11
CA VAL A 116 -5.70 11.67 -7.75
C VAL A 116 -5.31 12.86 -8.60
N ASP A 117 -6.27 13.47 -9.29
CA ASP A 117 -6.07 14.56 -10.26
C ASP A 117 -4.95 14.23 -11.28
N GLY A 118 -5.04 13.05 -11.89
CA GLY A 118 -4.05 12.58 -12.88
C GLY A 118 -2.65 12.28 -12.30
N GLY A 119 -2.53 12.18 -10.98
CA GLY A 119 -1.27 11.93 -10.28
C GLY A 119 -0.55 13.20 -9.83
N GLN A 120 -1.11 14.38 -10.08
CA GLN A 120 -0.51 15.66 -9.65
C GLN A 120 -0.71 15.93 -8.17
N VAL A 121 -1.81 15.45 -7.60
CA VAL A 121 -2.16 15.67 -6.18
C VAL A 121 -1.86 14.45 -5.33
N GLY A 122 -1.94 13.25 -5.89
CA GLY A 122 -1.41 12.05 -5.25
C GLY A 122 -1.35 10.86 -6.19
N ARG A 123 -0.40 9.98 -5.89
CA ARG A 123 -0.15 8.76 -6.64
C ARG A 123 0.22 7.65 -5.67
N GLU A 124 -0.28 6.47 -5.97
CA GLU A 124 0.19 5.20 -5.45
C GLU A 124 0.43 4.30 -6.67
N THR A 125 1.59 3.65 -6.75
CA THR A 125 1.87 2.68 -7.81
C THR A 125 2.03 1.30 -7.19
N VAL A 126 1.20 0.36 -7.63
CA VAL A 126 1.18 -1.01 -7.13
C VAL A 126 1.87 -1.92 -8.12
N TYR A 127 2.87 -2.64 -7.62
CA TYR A 127 3.59 -3.68 -8.34
C TYR A 127 3.24 -5.07 -7.79
N THR A 128 3.65 -6.10 -8.51
CA THR A 128 3.73 -7.45 -7.99
C THR A 128 5.09 -8.08 -8.26
N TYR A 129 5.57 -8.83 -7.27
CA TYR A 129 6.76 -9.68 -7.37
C TYR A 129 6.40 -11.08 -6.88
N LYS A 130 6.47 -12.07 -7.77
CA LYS A 130 6.09 -13.48 -7.47
C LYS A 130 4.73 -13.62 -6.77
N GLY A 131 3.78 -12.73 -7.05
CA GLY A 131 2.42 -12.75 -6.49
C GLY A 131 2.25 -12.02 -5.15
N VAL A 132 3.30 -11.38 -4.63
CA VAL A 132 3.25 -10.45 -3.49
C VAL A 132 3.11 -9.04 -4.03
N HIS A 133 2.28 -8.21 -3.40
CA HIS A 133 2.15 -6.80 -3.78
C HIS A 133 3.29 -5.97 -3.20
N THR A 134 3.63 -4.90 -3.90
CA THR A 134 4.65 -3.94 -3.49
C THR A 134 4.18 -2.57 -3.89
N ASP A 135 3.84 -1.77 -2.89
CA ASP A 135 3.11 -0.53 -3.05
C ASP A 135 4.06 0.64 -2.83
N ILE A 136 4.06 1.59 -3.76
CA ILE A 136 4.81 2.84 -3.62
C ILE A 136 3.82 3.96 -3.40
N PHE A 137 3.83 4.54 -2.20
CA PHE A 137 3.10 5.74 -1.86
C PHE A 137 3.96 6.98 -2.14
N PHE A 138 3.45 7.91 -2.95
CA PHE A 138 4.18 9.13 -3.28
C PHE A 138 3.78 10.28 -2.35
N TYR A 139 4.75 10.84 -1.64
CA TYR A 139 4.58 11.89 -0.64
C TYR A 139 4.88 13.27 -1.21
N ASP A 140 3.96 14.19 -1.01
CA ASP A 140 4.18 15.61 -1.22
C ASP A 140 4.71 16.25 0.07
N VAL A 141 5.60 17.24 -0.06
CA VAL A 141 6.22 17.93 1.09
C VAL A 141 5.88 19.41 1.02
N ARG A 142 5.15 19.90 2.02
CA ARG A 142 4.74 21.31 2.13
C ARG A 142 4.68 21.71 3.59
N ASP A 143 5.07 22.95 3.88
CA ASP A 143 4.92 23.57 5.20
C ASP A 143 5.46 22.73 6.37
N GLY A 144 6.60 22.07 6.18
CA GLY A 144 7.22 21.22 7.19
C GLY A 144 6.47 19.92 7.48
N LYS A 145 5.60 19.49 6.56
CA LYS A 145 4.86 18.23 6.61
C LYS A 145 5.10 17.43 5.35
N MET A 146 5.03 16.11 5.48
CA MET A 146 4.94 15.20 4.34
C MET A 146 3.56 14.55 4.34
N SER A 147 2.96 14.36 3.17
CA SER A 147 1.63 13.78 3.06
C SER A 147 1.51 12.88 1.86
N THR A 148 0.86 11.74 2.02
CA THR A 148 0.42 10.88 0.91
C THR A 148 -1.09 10.77 0.91
N LEU A 149 -1.64 10.16 -0.13
CA LEU A 149 -3.06 9.92 -0.28
C LEU A 149 -3.31 8.42 -0.31
N VAL A 150 -4.25 7.98 0.51
CA VAL A 150 -4.79 6.62 0.50
C VAL A 150 -6.25 6.66 0.08
N ALA A 151 -6.78 5.59 -0.49
CA ALA A 151 -8.17 5.56 -0.93
C ALA A 151 -8.94 4.32 -0.48
N PHE A 152 -10.13 4.56 0.03
CA PHE A 152 -11.03 3.55 0.58
C PHE A 152 -12.44 3.75 0.03
N PRO A 153 -13.30 2.73 0.07
CA PRO A 153 -14.70 2.95 -0.22
C PRO A 153 -15.37 3.78 0.89
N GLU A 154 -16.45 4.46 0.55
CA GLU A 154 -17.33 5.01 1.59
C GLU A 154 -18.03 3.89 2.36
N GLU A 155 -18.44 4.19 3.60
CA GLU A 155 -19.14 3.23 4.45
C GLU A 155 -20.40 2.69 3.74
N GLY A 156 -20.53 1.36 3.71
CA GLY A 156 -21.63 0.68 3.05
C GLY A 156 -21.53 0.61 1.52
N MET A 157 -20.43 1.08 0.92
CA MET A 157 -20.19 0.97 -0.52
C MET A 157 -19.08 -0.03 -0.84
N ASP A 158 -19.24 -0.74 -1.95
CA ASP A 158 -18.15 -1.52 -2.55
C ASP A 158 -17.39 -0.76 -3.63
N TYR A 159 -16.28 -1.33 -4.11
CA TYR A 159 -15.49 -0.71 -5.18
C TYR A 159 -16.31 -0.46 -6.45
N ASP A 160 -17.11 -1.44 -6.88
CA ASP A 160 -17.90 -1.33 -8.11
C ASP A 160 -18.95 -0.21 -7.94
N MET A 161 -19.57 -0.08 -6.76
CA MET A 161 -20.50 1.00 -6.41
C MET A 161 -19.81 2.37 -6.35
N MET A 162 -18.61 2.45 -5.78
CA MET A 162 -17.82 3.67 -5.73
C MET A 162 -17.44 4.16 -7.12
N VAL A 163 -17.01 3.24 -7.99
CA VAL A 163 -16.68 3.55 -9.39
C VAL A 163 -17.93 3.94 -10.18
N GLU A 164 -19.06 3.24 -10.02
CA GLU A 164 -20.30 3.57 -10.72
C GLU A 164 -20.83 4.96 -10.32
N LYS A 165 -20.78 5.29 -9.02
CA LYS A 165 -21.34 6.54 -8.49
C LYS A 165 -20.40 7.74 -8.65
N TYR A 166 -19.11 7.55 -8.40
CA TYR A 166 -18.14 8.64 -8.27
C TYR A 166 -16.96 8.54 -9.24
N GLY A 167 -16.87 7.47 -10.04
CA GLY A 167 -15.74 7.22 -10.93
C GLY A 167 -14.45 6.79 -10.22
N GLY A 168 -14.49 6.57 -8.90
CA GLY A 168 -13.29 6.35 -8.11
C GLY A 168 -13.53 6.15 -6.61
N MET A 169 -12.44 5.88 -5.88
CA MET A 169 -12.48 5.63 -4.44
C MET A 169 -12.31 6.92 -3.64
N ARG A 170 -12.90 7.00 -2.44
CA ARG A 170 -12.80 8.18 -1.57
C ARG A 170 -11.36 8.36 -1.11
N VAL A 171 -10.84 9.57 -1.26
CA VAL A 171 -9.45 9.90 -0.93
C VAL A 171 -9.34 10.43 0.49
N TYR A 172 -8.31 9.96 1.19
CA TYR A 172 -7.89 10.46 2.50
C TYR A 172 -6.44 10.91 2.40
N ARG A 173 -6.15 12.09 2.93
CA ARG A 173 -4.79 12.56 3.14
C ARG A 173 -4.26 12.00 4.45
N THR A 174 -3.14 11.30 4.41
CA THR A 174 -2.33 10.98 5.59
C THR A 174 -1.24 12.02 5.73
N THR A 175 -1.12 12.64 6.91
CA THR A 175 -0.16 13.73 7.14
C THR A 175 0.81 13.38 8.24
N HIS A 176 2.10 13.56 7.99
CA HIS A 176 3.17 13.31 8.95
C HIS A 176 4.01 14.58 9.11
N PRO A 177 4.68 14.79 10.26
CA PRO A 177 5.78 15.73 10.32
C PRO A 177 6.78 15.44 9.21
N TYR A 178 7.36 16.48 8.60
CA TYR A 178 8.41 16.25 7.62
C TYR A 178 9.61 15.57 8.29
N MET A 179 10.12 14.55 7.62
CA MET A 179 11.31 13.81 8.02
C MET A 179 12.17 13.55 6.79
N SER A 180 13.47 13.74 6.94
CA SER A 180 14.44 13.13 6.03
C SER A 180 14.45 11.62 6.22
N THR A 181 15.18 10.93 5.36
CA THR A 181 15.44 9.49 5.49
C THR A 181 16.88 9.24 5.92
N LYS A 182 17.11 8.16 6.66
CA LYS A 182 18.44 7.68 7.02
C LYS A 182 18.65 6.23 6.54
N PRO A 183 19.89 5.83 6.23
CA PRO A 183 20.20 4.44 6.01
C PRO A 183 20.02 3.64 7.31
N TYR A 184 19.54 2.40 7.18
CA TYR A 184 19.32 1.46 8.26
C TYR A 184 19.80 0.07 7.85
N GLN A 185 20.59 -0.56 8.70
CA GLN A 185 21.09 -1.91 8.45
C GLN A 185 20.03 -2.94 8.86
N TYR A 186 19.43 -3.61 7.88
CA TYR A 186 18.49 -4.70 8.10
C TYR A 186 19.06 -5.99 7.49
N LYS A 187 19.52 -6.90 8.35
CA LYS A 187 20.23 -8.13 7.96
C LYS A 187 21.44 -7.77 7.08
N ASP A 188 21.50 -8.28 5.85
CA ASP A 188 22.51 -7.99 4.82
C ASP A 188 22.19 -6.78 3.93
N LEU A 189 21.04 -6.12 4.13
CA LEU A 189 20.59 -4.98 3.33
C LEU A 189 20.83 -3.64 4.04
N SER A 190 21.19 -2.63 3.26
CA SER A 190 21.15 -1.22 3.68
C SER A 190 19.91 -0.59 3.05
N VAL A 191 18.84 -0.50 3.83
CA VAL A 191 17.56 0.11 3.43
C VAL A 191 17.49 1.54 3.96
N HIS A 192 16.50 2.31 3.52
CA HIS A 192 16.24 3.65 4.08
C HIS A 192 14.96 3.64 4.90
N ILE A 193 14.94 4.38 6.00
CA ILE A 193 13.78 4.57 6.87
C ILE A 193 13.65 6.06 7.22
N PRO A 194 12.49 6.52 7.73
CA PRO A 194 12.38 7.86 8.29
C PRO A 194 13.44 8.14 9.37
N GLU A 195 13.97 9.37 9.41
CA GLU A 195 15.02 9.80 10.35
C GLU A 195 14.61 9.57 11.82
N ASP A 196 13.32 9.77 12.10
CA ASP A 196 12.69 9.44 13.38
C ASP A 196 11.54 8.46 13.12
N GLU A 197 11.89 7.18 13.00
CA GLU A 197 10.95 6.10 12.77
C GLU A 197 9.89 5.97 13.89
N HIS A 198 10.20 6.43 15.11
CA HIS A 198 9.27 6.39 16.22
C HIS A 198 8.12 7.35 16.02
N THR A 199 8.41 8.64 15.81
CA THR A 199 7.38 9.65 15.54
C THR A 199 6.61 9.33 14.26
N TYR A 200 7.27 8.77 13.23
CA TYR A 200 6.59 8.29 12.03
C TYR A 200 5.58 7.19 12.34
N LEU A 201 5.99 6.12 13.03
CA LEU A 201 5.11 5.00 13.37
C LEU A 201 3.99 5.41 14.35
N VAL A 202 4.25 6.32 15.28
CA VAL A 202 3.20 6.91 16.15
C VAL A 202 2.18 7.68 15.33
N SER A 203 2.61 8.44 14.32
CA SER A 203 1.65 9.15 13.45
C SER A 203 0.79 8.19 12.61
N CYS A 204 1.30 7.01 12.25
CA CYS A 204 0.56 6.00 11.49
C CYS A 204 -0.40 5.19 12.37
N TYR A 205 0.08 4.73 13.53
CA TYR A 205 -0.56 3.66 14.32
C TYR A 205 -0.94 4.08 15.75
N GLY A 206 -0.55 5.28 16.18
CA GLY A 206 -0.66 5.75 17.56
C GLY A 206 0.44 5.24 18.49
N GLU A 207 0.43 5.72 19.73
CA GLU A 207 1.43 5.40 20.77
C GLU A 207 1.58 3.89 21.05
N GLY A 208 0.52 3.13 20.80
CA GLY A 208 0.47 1.68 21.06
C GLY A 208 1.16 0.81 20.00
N TYR A 209 1.75 1.35 18.93
CA TYR A 209 2.21 0.58 17.77
C TYR A 209 3.19 -0.57 18.08
N LYS A 210 3.94 -0.46 19.19
CA LYS A 210 4.88 -1.48 19.66
C LYS A 210 4.19 -2.73 20.21
N ILE A 211 2.92 -2.61 20.59
CA ILE A 211 2.09 -3.72 21.06
C ILE A 211 1.38 -4.33 19.85
N LYS A 212 1.50 -5.66 19.68
CA LYS A 212 0.80 -6.36 18.60
C LYS A 212 -0.70 -6.35 18.89
N ASP A 213 -1.46 -5.82 17.95
CA ASP A 213 -2.91 -5.89 17.95
C ASP A 213 -3.37 -7.01 17.00
N PRO A 214 -3.86 -8.15 17.53
CA PRO A 214 -4.32 -9.27 16.70
C PRO A 214 -5.61 -8.96 15.94
N ASP A 215 -6.35 -7.94 16.37
CA ASP A 215 -7.63 -7.51 15.80
C ASP A 215 -7.46 -6.29 14.87
N TYR A 216 -6.22 -5.90 14.56
CA TYR A 216 -5.92 -4.79 13.67
C TYR A 216 -6.52 -5.00 12.28
N ASP A 217 -7.33 -4.04 11.84
CA ASP A 217 -7.92 -3.99 10.51
C ASP A 217 -7.68 -2.62 9.89
N TYR A 218 -6.79 -2.55 8.89
CA TYR A 218 -6.38 -1.30 8.24
C TYR A 218 -7.53 -0.54 7.54
N ILE A 219 -8.65 -1.21 7.24
CA ILE A 219 -9.84 -0.60 6.63
C ILE A 219 -10.63 0.17 7.68
N THR A 220 -10.94 -0.47 8.80
CA THR A 220 -11.76 0.10 9.88
C THR A 220 -10.93 0.93 10.86
N PHE A 221 -9.61 0.72 10.88
CA PHE A 221 -8.66 1.49 11.66
C PHE A 221 -8.62 2.94 11.17
N LYS A 222 -9.08 3.83 12.05
CA LYS A 222 -9.00 5.27 11.86
C LYS A 222 -7.64 5.75 12.34
N ALA A 223 -6.66 5.75 11.43
CA ALA A 223 -5.34 6.31 11.73
C ALA A 223 -5.49 7.78 12.18
N PRO A 224 -4.75 8.20 13.23
CA PRO A 224 -4.93 9.51 13.84
C PRO A 224 -4.54 10.67 12.93
N ASN A 225 -3.82 10.37 11.84
CA ASN A 225 -3.27 11.32 10.89
C ASN A 225 -4.06 11.45 9.58
N ARG A 226 -5.27 10.89 9.50
CA ARG A 226 -6.08 10.86 8.27
C ARG A 226 -7.14 11.95 8.26
N GLU A 227 -7.20 12.68 7.14
CA GLU A 227 -8.26 13.65 6.82
C GLU A 227 -8.95 13.24 5.51
N VAL A 228 -10.27 13.29 5.47
CA VAL A 228 -11.04 13.02 4.24
C VAL A 228 -10.98 14.20 3.28
N LEU A 229 -10.69 13.96 2.00
CA LEU A 229 -10.81 14.95 0.94
C LEU A 229 -12.15 14.75 0.22
N SER A 230 -13.18 15.46 0.68
CA SER A 230 -14.58 15.24 0.28
C SER A 230 -14.88 15.56 -1.19
N ASP A 231 -14.03 16.34 -1.84
CA ASP A 231 -14.11 16.70 -3.26
C ASP A 231 -13.19 15.84 -4.16
N LYS A 232 -12.40 14.92 -3.58
CA LYS A 232 -11.43 14.10 -4.31
C LYS A 232 -11.79 12.63 -4.33
N PHE A 233 -11.60 12.03 -5.50
CA PHE A 233 -11.70 10.61 -5.75
C PHE A 233 -10.47 10.13 -6.50
N SER A 234 -10.03 8.91 -6.21
CA SER A 234 -8.91 8.27 -6.90
C SER A 234 -9.40 7.36 -8.03
N VAL A 235 -8.67 7.34 -9.14
CA VAL A 235 -8.93 6.49 -10.29
C VAL A 235 -7.83 5.45 -10.41
N ILE A 236 -8.21 4.20 -10.70
CA ILE A 236 -7.24 3.13 -11.00
C ILE A 236 -6.95 3.12 -12.51
N VAL A 237 -5.67 3.19 -12.85
CA VAL A 237 -5.15 3.07 -14.20
C VAL A 237 -4.30 1.81 -14.27
N TYR A 238 -4.79 0.80 -14.96
CA TYR A 238 -4.06 -0.44 -15.17
C TYR A 238 -2.98 -0.28 -16.24
N ASP A 239 -1.95 -1.10 -16.14
CA ASP A 239 -0.99 -1.23 -17.23
C ASP A 239 -1.67 -1.77 -18.50
N LYS A 240 -1.25 -1.29 -19.66
CA LYS A 240 -1.80 -1.69 -20.97
C LYS A 240 -1.09 -2.89 -21.55
#